data_AF-A0A2E2B7C6-F1
#
_entry.id   AF-A0A2E2B7C6-F1
#
_cell.length_a   1.000
_cell.length_b   1.000
_cell.length_c   1.000
_cell.angle_alpha   90.00
_cell.angle_beta   90.00
_cell.angle_gamma   90.00
#
_symmetry.space_group_name_H-M   'P 1'
#
loop_
_entity.id
_entity.type
_entity.pdbx_description
1 polymer ?
#
loop_
_entity_poly.entity_id
_entity_poly.type
_entity_poly.pdbx_seq_one_letter_code
_entity_poly.pdbx_strand_id
1 'polypeptide(L)'
;MLENKHHKLIWLWIGVMLGLSCAQVQAQSHDRIPTLRKFNSTRYTVHTDMNIRHVQPFAKHMDKVFNEYKRRFEKLNLKSRNTSEQMNLYLFETQKGYEIFLASKGIPAQNTGGMFVVNPRVNGLFTYIKDRPVRQTLSTLQHEGFHQFAFSHIGPTLPIWINEGIAQFFEDGVLVGNRFHLDIANAKRLIQIKDAIAKNRTIPFANLIAMTDKQWSENVQNTPAMAALQYDQSWSMVYFLINSNDKLLNAFNQYLIAVGKGVDSEVAFVNSFSLKSNSFAQLTADFEKAWARFTEDLQPNTISQVTDNMNFLAHGLMWIRKANRPAPKSIQELRSILQRVNYRISRTVHGVETHFNAEDESLYRYELPNGSIAFLNLMPTNNDAIPPTISASGLKPAPHLVWYKMDGDLMYDVTYK
;
A
#
# COMPACT_ATOMS: atom_id res chain seq x y z
N MET A 1 35.35 30.62 20.36
CA MET A 1 35.43 29.99 19.02
C MET A 1 34.40 28.88 18.98
N LEU A 2 33.22 29.21 18.45
CA LEU A 2 32.07 28.31 18.30
C LEU A 2 32.04 27.87 16.84
N GLU A 3 32.39 26.61 16.57
CA GLU A 3 32.31 26.04 15.23
C GLU A 3 30.90 25.49 14.99
N ASN A 4 30.14 26.24 14.20
CA ASN A 4 28.86 25.86 13.64
C ASN A 4 29.04 24.64 12.71
N LYS A 5 28.70 23.44 13.20
CA LYS A 5 28.51 22.27 12.33
C LYS A 5 27.18 22.42 11.59
N HIS A 6 27.24 22.99 10.39
CA HIS A 6 26.17 22.91 9.41
C HIS A 6 25.95 21.44 9.03
N HIS A 7 24.87 20.83 9.53
CA HIS A 7 24.35 19.59 8.98
C HIS A 7 23.86 19.86 7.55
N LYS A 8 24.63 19.38 6.57
CA LYS A 8 24.20 19.30 5.17
C LYS A 8 22.90 18.49 5.13
N LEU A 9 21.84 19.06 4.58
CA LEU A 9 20.62 18.32 4.25
C LEU A 9 21.02 17.13 3.37
N ILE A 10 20.90 15.93 3.92
CA ILE A 10 21.02 14.68 3.17
C ILE A 10 19.72 14.54 2.38
N TRP A 11 19.84 14.44 1.07
CA TRP A 11 18.73 14.29 0.13
C TRP A 11 18.11 12.91 0.31
N LEU A 12 16.85 12.87 0.77
CA LEU A 12 16.11 11.63 0.95
C LEU A 12 15.60 11.15 -0.42
N TRP A 13 16.22 10.10 -0.95
CA TRP A 13 15.72 9.34 -2.08
C TRP A 13 14.94 8.14 -1.53
N ILE A 14 13.61 8.20 -1.50
CA ILE A 14 12.80 6.98 -1.49
C ILE A 14 12.59 6.60 -2.95
N GLY A 15 13.63 5.99 -3.51
CA GLY A 15 13.65 5.48 -4.87
C GLY A 15 14.41 4.17 -4.86
N VAL A 16 13.70 3.08 -5.17
CA VAL A 16 14.29 1.76 -5.41
C VAL A 16 15.32 1.92 -6.54
N MET A 17 16.60 1.82 -6.22
CA MET A 17 17.69 1.91 -7.21
C MET A 17 17.85 0.55 -7.88
N LEU A 18 17.47 0.38 -9.14
CA LEU A 18 17.91 -0.79 -9.89
C LEU A 18 19.40 -0.63 -10.24
N GLY A 19 20.26 -1.44 -9.62
CA GLY A 19 21.57 -1.74 -10.17
C GLY A 19 21.39 -2.70 -11.34
N LEU A 20 21.64 -2.24 -12.57
CA LEU A 20 21.77 -3.13 -13.72
C LEU A 20 23.13 -2.92 -14.40
N SER A 21 23.81 -4.04 -14.56
CA SER A 21 24.87 -4.29 -15.53
C SER A 21 24.57 -3.64 -16.88
N CYS A 22 25.56 -2.92 -17.42
CA CYS A 22 25.53 -2.35 -18.76
C CYS A 22 25.20 -3.41 -19.82
N ALA A 23 23.93 -3.49 -20.21
CA ALA A 23 23.56 -3.86 -21.56
C ALA A 23 23.13 -2.55 -22.25
N GLN A 24 23.86 -2.16 -23.29
CA GLN A 24 23.51 -1.02 -24.12
C GLN A 24 22.13 -1.28 -24.74
N VAL A 25 21.08 -0.69 -24.16
CA VAL A 25 19.77 -0.62 -24.82
C VAL A 25 19.86 0.49 -25.84
N GLN A 26 19.90 0.07 -27.10
CA GLN A 26 19.73 0.91 -28.27
C GLN A 26 18.35 1.56 -28.17
N ALA A 27 18.31 2.86 -27.88
CA ALA A 27 17.08 3.62 -27.74
C ALA A 27 16.33 3.68 -29.07
N GLN A 28 15.25 2.92 -29.19
CA GLN A 28 14.21 3.13 -30.20
C GLN A 28 12.87 3.41 -29.52
N SER A 29 12.52 4.70 -29.45
CA SER A 29 11.19 5.25 -29.78
C SER A 29 11.10 6.71 -29.31
N HIS A 30 10.63 7.59 -30.19
CA HIS A 30 10.26 8.96 -29.85
C HIS A 30 8.94 8.98 -29.05
N ASP A 31 8.91 8.34 -27.89
CA ASP A 31 7.76 8.46 -26.99
C ASP A 31 7.77 9.86 -26.36
N ARG A 32 6.71 10.63 -26.60
CA ARG A 32 6.60 12.00 -26.09
C ARG A 32 6.31 11.99 -24.59
N ILE A 33 6.97 12.89 -23.86
CA ILE A 33 6.66 13.16 -22.46
C ILE A 33 5.19 13.56 -22.36
N PRO A 34 4.39 12.97 -21.46
CA PRO A 34 2.98 13.33 -21.32
C PRO A 34 2.77 14.81 -21.01
N THR A 35 1.81 15.44 -21.71
CA THR A 35 1.39 16.81 -21.42
C THR A 35 0.37 16.82 -20.30
N LEU A 36 0.74 17.37 -19.14
CA LEU A 36 -0.11 17.37 -17.96
C LEU A 36 -1.03 18.59 -17.91
N ARG A 37 -2.30 18.34 -17.68
CA ARG A 37 -3.31 19.32 -17.26
C ARG A 37 -3.33 19.38 -15.73
N LYS A 38 -3.73 20.54 -15.18
CA LYS A 38 -3.80 20.76 -13.74
C LYS A 38 -5.21 21.16 -13.31
N PHE A 39 -5.65 20.66 -12.16
CA PHE A 39 -6.81 21.14 -11.43
C PHE A 39 -6.58 21.03 -9.92
N ASN A 40 -7.40 21.72 -9.13
CA ASN A 40 -7.30 21.68 -7.67
C ASN A 40 -8.45 20.85 -7.07
N SER A 41 -8.11 20.12 -6.02
CA SER A 41 -9.01 19.50 -5.05
C SER A 41 -8.83 20.19 -3.69
N THR A 42 -9.47 19.70 -2.62
CA THR A 42 -9.38 20.35 -1.31
C THR A 42 -7.96 20.31 -0.75
N ARG A 43 -7.26 19.18 -0.89
CA ARG A 43 -5.92 18.93 -0.32
C ARG A 43 -4.83 18.77 -1.37
N TYR A 44 -5.18 18.68 -2.66
CA TYR A 44 -4.21 18.43 -3.71
C TYR A 44 -4.31 19.37 -4.90
N THR A 45 -3.15 19.84 -5.36
CA THR A 45 -2.96 20.20 -6.76
C THR A 45 -2.76 18.92 -7.56
N VAL A 46 -3.68 18.62 -8.48
CA VAL A 46 -3.65 17.39 -9.29
C VAL A 46 -3.13 17.69 -10.68
N HIS A 47 -2.16 16.90 -11.13
CA HIS A 47 -1.56 16.95 -12.47
C HIS A 47 -1.87 15.63 -13.20
N THR A 48 -2.37 15.69 -14.43
CA THR A 48 -2.78 14.48 -15.16
C THR A 48 -2.81 14.67 -16.67
N ASP A 49 -2.47 13.63 -17.43
CA ASP A 49 -2.64 13.52 -18.88
C ASP A 49 -4.01 12.97 -19.29
N MET A 50 -4.89 12.65 -18.32
CA MET A 50 -6.25 12.14 -18.55
C MET A 50 -7.30 13.26 -18.61
N ASN A 51 -8.55 12.90 -18.92
CA ASN A 51 -9.70 13.76 -18.72
C ASN A 51 -9.97 13.97 -17.22
N ILE A 52 -10.12 15.23 -16.78
CA ILE A 52 -10.33 15.59 -15.36
C ILE A 52 -11.50 14.81 -14.74
N ARG A 53 -12.57 14.55 -15.51
CA ARG A 53 -13.75 13.80 -15.02
C ARG A 53 -13.40 12.39 -14.54
N HIS A 54 -12.43 11.73 -15.17
CA HIS A 54 -11.98 10.38 -14.77
C HIS A 54 -11.03 10.40 -13.57
N VAL A 55 -10.35 11.52 -13.34
CA VAL A 55 -9.33 11.68 -12.29
C VAL A 55 -9.94 12.23 -10.99
N GLN A 56 -11.03 12.99 -11.10
CA GLN A 56 -11.68 13.64 -9.95
C GLN A 56 -12.07 12.68 -8.81
N PRO A 57 -12.56 11.44 -9.05
CA PRO A 57 -12.83 10.48 -7.97
C PRO A 57 -11.58 10.10 -7.16
N PHE A 58 -10.42 9.93 -7.80
CA PHE A 58 -9.15 9.62 -7.13
C PHE A 58 -8.67 10.80 -6.27
N ALA A 59 -8.81 12.03 -6.77
CA ALA A 59 -8.49 13.23 -6.01
C ALA A 59 -9.38 13.38 -4.76
N LYS A 60 -10.70 13.17 -4.91
CA LYS A 60 -11.64 13.19 -3.78
C LYS A 60 -11.37 12.09 -2.76
N HIS A 61 -10.95 10.91 -3.23
CA HIS A 61 -10.48 9.83 -2.34
C HIS A 61 -9.27 10.30 -1.53
N MET A 62 -8.28 10.89 -2.18
CA MET A 62 -7.09 11.42 -1.52
C MET A 62 -7.38 12.56 -0.54
N ASP A 63 -8.35 13.43 -0.83
CA ASP A 63 -8.80 14.43 0.15
C ASP A 63 -9.30 13.79 1.46
N LYS A 64 -10.05 12.69 1.35
CA LYS A 64 -10.55 11.94 2.51
C LYS A 64 -9.44 11.22 3.26
N VAL A 65 -8.52 10.58 2.52
CA VAL A 65 -7.34 9.91 3.07
C VAL A 65 -6.45 10.91 3.82
N PHE A 66 -6.19 12.08 3.24
CA PHE A 66 -5.45 13.15 3.91
C PHE A 66 -6.13 13.61 5.21
N ASN A 67 -7.46 13.79 5.19
CA ASN A 67 -8.19 14.17 6.39
C ASN A 67 -8.10 13.09 7.49
N GLU A 68 -8.06 11.81 7.11
CA GLU A 68 -7.83 10.71 8.05
C GLU A 68 -6.41 10.75 8.63
N TYR A 69 -5.39 11.06 7.82
CA TYR A 69 -4.03 11.30 8.32
C TYR A 69 -4.00 12.45 9.32
N LYS A 70 -4.56 13.61 8.94
CA LYS A 70 -4.64 14.78 9.81
C LYS A 70 -5.32 14.43 11.13
N ARG A 71 -6.49 13.80 11.10
CA ARG A 71 -7.24 13.39 12.30
C ARG A 71 -6.43 12.50 13.25
N ARG A 72 -5.58 11.62 12.72
CA ARG A 72 -4.77 10.70 13.55
C ARG A 72 -3.51 11.35 14.10
N PHE A 73 -2.85 12.18 13.31
CA PHE A 73 -1.54 12.73 13.65
C PHE A 73 -1.60 14.17 14.19
N GLU A 74 -2.73 14.87 14.12
CA GLU A 74 -2.87 16.26 14.61
C GLU A 74 -2.54 16.38 16.10
N LYS A 75 -2.89 15.37 16.91
CA LYS A 75 -2.63 15.36 18.36
C LYS A 75 -1.14 15.30 18.71
N LEU A 76 -0.28 14.94 17.74
CA LEU A 76 1.16 14.95 17.94
C LEU A 76 1.74 16.38 18.02
N ASN A 77 0.97 17.40 17.60
CA ASN A 77 1.36 18.82 17.65
C ASN A 77 2.76 19.10 17.04
N LEU A 78 3.11 18.35 15.99
CA LEU A 78 4.35 18.55 15.25
C LEU A 78 4.18 19.76 14.31
N LYS A 79 5.23 20.59 14.21
CA LYS A 79 5.18 21.77 13.33
C LYS A 79 5.18 21.32 11.88
N SER A 80 4.12 21.65 11.15
CA SER A 80 4.10 21.47 9.68
C SER A 80 5.27 22.23 9.05
N ARG A 81 6.01 21.57 8.18
CA ARG A 81 7.07 22.18 7.38
C ARG A 81 6.53 22.94 6.17
N ASN A 82 5.28 22.67 5.79
CA ASN A 82 4.63 23.30 4.66
C ASN A 82 3.52 24.24 5.14
N THR A 83 3.56 25.50 4.70
CA THR A 83 2.48 26.47 4.94
C THR A 83 1.30 26.26 4.00
N SER A 84 1.51 25.57 2.87
CA SER A 84 0.44 25.15 1.96
C SER A 84 -0.12 23.80 2.40
N GLU A 85 -1.42 23.77 2.72
CA GLU A 85 -2.16 22.51 2.90
C GLU A 85 -2.45 21.80 1.57
N GLN A 86 -2.08 22.38 0.42
CA GLN A 86 -2.20 21.74 -0.90
C GLN A 86 -0.90 21.04 -1.32
N MET A 87 -0.96 19.73 -1.49
CA MET A 87 0.16 18.88 -1.92
C MET A 87 0.05 18.50 -3.40
N ASN A 88 1.17 18.20 -4.07
CA ASN A 88 1.14 17.80 -5.48
C ASN A 88 0.80 16.31 -5.63
N LEU A 89 -0.16 16.01 -6.51
CA LEU A 89 -0.57 14.66 -6.88
C LEU A 89 -0.52 14.52 -8.41
N TYR A 90 0.27 13.58 -8.91
CA TYR A 90 0.45 13.28 -10.33
C TYR A 90 -0.20 11.94 -10.66
N LEU A 91 -1.24 11.98 -11.49
CA LEU A 91 -2.04 10.83 -11.89
C LEU A 91 -1.93 10.65 -13.40
N PHE A 92 -1.14 9.66 -13.82
CA PHE A 92 -0.95 9.33 -15.23
C PHE A 92 -1.98 8.32 -15.71
N GLU A 93 -2.31 8.37 -16.99
CA GLU A 93 -3.20 7.40 -17.62
C GLU A 93 -2.61 5.99 -17.56
N THR A 94 -1.34 5.86 -17.95
CA THR A 94 -0.64 4.59 -18.10
C THR A 94 0.65 4.55 -17.30
N GLN A 95 1.10 3.35 -16.95
CA GLN A 95 2.40 3.08 -16.35
C GLN A 95 3.53 3.64 -17.22
N LYS A 96 3.43 3.45 -18.55
CA LYS A 96 4.43 3.96 -19.49
C LYS A 96 4.56 5.49 -19.44
N GLY A 97 3.44 6.22 -19.38
CA GLY A 97 3.45 7.68 -19.25
C GLY A 97 4.08 8.15 -17.93
N TYR A 98 3.75 7.45 -16.83
CA TYR A 98 4.36 7.64 -15.52
C TYR A 98 5.89 7.46 -15.54
N GLU A 99 6.37 6.35 -16.12
CA GLU A 99 7.79 6.02 -16.21
C GLU A 99 8.55 7.04 -17.09
N ILE A 100 8.02 7.40 -18.25
CA ILE A 100 8.63 8.40 -19.15
C ILE A 100 8.73 9.76 -18.47
N PHE A 101 7.66 10.19 -17.77
CA PHE A 101 7.68 11.49 -17.10
C PHE A 101 8.74 11.54 -16.01
N LEU A 102 8.82 10.51 -15.15
CA LEU A 102 9.83 10.47 -14.08
C LEU A 102 11.25 10.33 -14.62
N ALA A 103 11.46 9.52 -15.66
CA ALA A 103 12.74 9.41 -16.35
C ALA A 103 13.20 10.76 -16.93
N SER A 104 12.27 11.58 -17.47
CA SER A 104 12.57 12.94 -17.94
C SER A 104 13.05 13.89 -16.83
N LYS A 105 12.80 13.54 -15.57
CA LYS A 105 13.29 14.27 -14.38
C LYS A 105 14.56 13.64 -13.80
N GLY A 106 15.03 12.52 -14.34
CA GLY A 106 16.18 11.76 -13.84
C GLY A 106 15.82 10.86 -12.66
N ILE A 107 14.57 10.41 -12.58
CA ILE A 107 14.09 9.53 -11.50
C ILE A 107 13.75 8.17 -12.13
N PRO A 108 14.43 7.08 -11.73
CA PRO A 108 14.06 5.74 -12.16
C PRO A 108 12.74 5.32 -11.50
N ALA A 109 11.81 4.80 -12.29
CA ALA A 109 10.45 4.44 -11.86
C ALA A 109 9.98 3.10 -12.43
N GLN A 110 10.90 2.34 -13.03
CA GLN A 110 10.61 1.03 -13.58
C GLN A 110 10.20 0.08 -12.46
N ASN A 111 9.17 -0.72 -12.70
CA ASN A 111 8.65 -1.73 -11.77
C ASN A 111 8.07 -1.16 -10.45
N THR A 112 7.76 0.13 -10.39
CA THR A 112 7.08 0.73 -9.22
C THR A 112 5.59 0.92 -9.49
N GLY A 113 4.77 0.80 -8.45
CA GLY A 113 3.34 1.13 -8.53
C GLY A 113 3.08 2.62 -8.39
N GLY A 114 3.94 3.33 -7.66
CA GLY A 114 3.87 4.76 -7.40
C GLY A 114 5.10 5.17 -6.60
N MET A 115 5.31 6.48 -6.46
CA MET A 115 6.43 7.04 -5.70
C MET A 115 6.05 8.38 -5.09
N PHE A 116 6.39 8.60 -3.83
CA PHE A 116 6.56 9.92 -3.27
C PHE A 116 7.99 10.44 -3.54
N VAL A 117 8.08 11.58 -4.24
CA VAL A 117 9.36 12.18 -4.63
C VAL A 117 9.50 13.58 -4.04
N VAL A 118 10.68 13.86 -3.47
CA VAL A 118 11.14 15.22 -3.13
C VAL A 118 12.42 15.50 -3.90
N ASN A 119 12.33 16.24 -5.01
CA ASN A 119 13.45 16.58 -5.86
C ASN A 119 13.38 18.07 -6.29
N PRO A 120 14.51 18.76 -6.49
CA PRO A 120 14.51 20.16 -6.98
C PRO A 120 13.72 20.39 -8.28
N ARG A 121 13.59 19.38 -9.15
CA ARG A 121 12.88 19.45 -10.43
C ARG A 121 11.40 19.12 -10.32
N VAL A 122 11.02 18.29 -9.35
CA VAL A 122 9.64 17.84 -9.17
C VAL A 122 9.44 17.33 -7.74
N ASN A 123 8.31 17.64 -7.13
CA ASN A 123 7.92 17.11 -5.83
C ASN A 123 6.45 16.72 -5.83
N GLY A 124 6.11 15.59 -5.23
CA GLY A 124 4.73 15.11 -5.18
C GLY A 124 4.61 13.61 -5.06
N LEU A 125 3.37 13.15 -5.07
CA LEU A 125 2.99 11.74 -5.20
C LEU A 125 2.75 11.44 -6.69
N PHE A 126 3.38 10.42 -7.24
CA PHE A 126 3.27 10.01 -8.64
C PHE A 126 2.73 8.59 -8.76
N THR A 127 1.70 8.38 -9.59
CA THR A 127 1.19 7.04 -9.89
C THR A 127 0.31 7.01 -11.16
N TYR A 128 -0.17 5.85 -11.59
CA TYR A 128 -0.97 5.67 -12.81
C TYR A 128 -2.31 4.95 -12.58
N ILE A 129 -3.24 5.00 -13.55
CA ILE A 129 -4.63 4.51 -13.38
C ILE A 129 -4.97 3.23 -14.17
N LYS A 130 -4.79 3.19 -15.49
CA LYS A 130 -5.46 2.17 -16.35
C LYS A 130 -4.82 0.78 -16.37
N ASP A 131 -3.51 0.67 -16.20
CA ASP A 131 -2.79 -0.61 -16.35
C ASP A 131 -2.93 -1.56 -15.14
N ARG A 132 -3.91 -1.31 -14.27
CA ARG A 132 -4.15 -2.07 -13.05
C ARG A 132 -5.57 -1.88 -12.51
N PRO A 133 -6.00 -2.69 -11.53
CA PRO A 133 -7.28 -2.52 -10.87
C PRO A 133 -7.34 -1.19 -10.12
N VAL A 134 -8.53 -0.61 -10.05
CA VAL A 134 -8.75 0.70 -9.45
C VAL A 134 -8.41 0.67 -7.96
N ARG A 135 -8.80 -0.41 -7.29
CA ARG A 135 -8.43 -0.65 -5.89
C ARG A 135 -6.93 -0.61 -5.67
N GLN A 136 -6.15 -1.18 -6.59
CA GLN A 136 -4.69 -1.14 -6.50
C GLN A 136 -4.17 0.29 -6.61
N THR A 137 -4.73 1.11 -7.50
CA THR A 137 -4.41 2.54 -7.57
C THR A 137 -4.73 3.26 -6.26
N LEU A 138 -5.89 3.00 -5.65
CA LEU A 138 -6.28 3.61 -4.38
C LEU A 138 -5.36 3.20 -3.22
N SER A 139 -4.97 1.92 -3.16
CA SER A 139 -4.01 1.41 -2.17
C SER A 139 -2.63 2.04 -2.34
N THR A 140 -2.11 2.14 -3.57
CA THR A 140 -0.84 2.85 -3.84
C THR A 140 -0.95 4.34 -3.45
N LEU A 141 -2.06 4.99 -3.78
CA LEU A 141 -2.28 6.39 -3.41
C LEU A 141 -2.31 6.59 -1.90
N GLN A 142 -2.90 5.66 -1.15
CA GLN A 142 -2.87 5.67 0.31
C GLN A 142 -1.42 5.51 0.81
N HIS A 143 -0.72 4.47 0.37
CA HIS A 143 0.67 4.19 0.75
C HIS A 143 1.59 5.41 0.51
N GLU A 144 1.72 5.84 -0.74
CA GLU A 144 2.60 6.96 -1.11
C GLU A 144 2.11 8.30 -0.53
N GLY A 145 0.80 8.43 -0.36
CA GLY A 145 0.19 9.59 0.28
C GLY A 145 0.57 9.72 1.75
N PHE A 146 0.78 8.60 2.44
CA PHE A 146 1.30 8.64 3.80
C PHE A 146 2.71 9.19 3.82
N HIS A 147 3.63 8.70 2.99
CA HIS A 147 5.01 9.25 2.94
C HIS A 147 5.01 10.76 2.67
N GLN A 148 4.18 11.22 1.73
CA GLN A 148 4.02 12.64 1.44
C GLN A 148 3.51 13.45 2.64
N PHE A 149 2.49 12.92 3.34
CA PHE A 149 1.94 13.52 4.55
C PHE A 149 2.98 13.56 5.67
N ALA A 150 3.67 12.44 5.93
CA ALA A 150 4.67 12.29 6.98
C ALA A 150 5.82 13.28 6.78
N PHE A 151 6.36 13.37 5.56
CA PHE A 151 7.42 14.32 5.22
C PHE A 151 7.02 15.77 5.55
N SER A 152 5.76 16.12 5.33
CA SER A 152 5.25 17.49 5.48
C SER A 152 4.81 17.81 6.91
N HIS A 153 4.18 16.88 7.63
CA HIS A 153 3.49 17.12 8.90
C HIS A 153 4.11 16.44 10.12
N ILE A 154 4.91 15.38 9.92
CA ILE A 154 5.57 14.65 11.02
C ILE A 154 7.06 15.00 11.04
N GLY A 155 7.71 14.94 9.88
CA GLY A 155 9.15 15.19 9.69
C GLY A 155 9.77 14.15 8.75
N PRO A 156 10.90 14.47 8.09
CA PRO A 156 11.54 13.57 7.13
C PRO A 156 12.41 12.49 7.79
N THR A 157 12.48 12.47 9.12
CA THR A 157 13.38 11.63 9.92
C THR A 157 12.69 10.43 10.53
N LEU A 158 11.52 10.04 10.00
CA LEU A 158 10.87 8.81 10.43
C LEU A 158 11.79 7.62 10.12
N PRO A 159 12.06 6.74 11.09
CA PRO A 159 12.76 5.48 10.84
C PRO A 159 12.03 4.67 9.76
N ILE A 160 12.78 4.03 8.87
CA ILE A 160 12.21 3.39 7.68
C ILE A 160 11.11 2.37 8.02
N TRP A 161 11.31 1.56 9.06
CA TRP A 161 10.32 0.57 9.50
C TRP A 161 8.99 1.20 9.95
N ILE A 162 9.03 2.39 10.57
CA ILE A 162 7.82 3.14 10.93
C ILE A 162 7.18 3.74 9.70
N ASN A 163 7.99 4.37 8.85
CA ASN A 163 7.50 5.04 7.66
C ASN A 163 6.76 4.06 6.74
N GLU A 164 7.37 2.89 6.50
CA GLU A 164 6.79 1.81 5.70
C GLU A 164 5.69 1.06 6.44
N GLY A 165 5.86 0.78 7.73
CA GLY A 165 4.84 0.08 8.52
C GLY A 165 3.53 0.84 8.60
N ILE A 166 3.57 2.17 8.79
CA ILE A 166 2.37 3.01 8.77
C ILE A 166 1.82 3.16 7.35
N ALA A 167 2.67 3.30 6.32
CA ALA A 167 2.22 3.34 4.94
C ALA A 167 1.42 2.08 4.56
N GLN A 168 1.93 0.90 4.94
CA GLN A 168 1.24 -0.38 4.77
C GLN A 168 -0.06 -0.46 5.57
N PHE A 169 -0.08 0.06 6.80
CA PHE A 169 -1.30 0.11 7.61
C PHE A 169 -2.41 0.91 6.92
N PHE A 170 -2.08 2.02 6.25
CA PHE A 170 -3.06 2.78 5.46
C PHE A 170 -3.34 2.19 4.09
N GLU A 171 -2.39 1.49 3.46
CA GLU A 171 -2.57 0.79 2.17
C GLU A 171 -3.73 -0.21 2.21
N ASP A 172 -3.84 -0.94 3.32
CA ASP A 172 -4.88 -1.94 3.57
C ASP A 172 -6.25 -1.31 3.91
N GLY A 173 -6.25 -0.01 4.23
CA GLY A 173 -7.42 0.70 4.69
C GLY A 173 -8.54 0.82 3.67
N VAL A 174 -9.77 0.54 4.09
CA VAL A 174 -10.96 0.59 3.23
C VAL A 174 -11.81 1.82 3.56
N LEU A 175 -12.15 2.60 2.54
CA LEU A 175 -13.05 3.73 2.69
C LEU A 175 -14.49 3.32 2.38
N VAL A 176 -15.38 3.41 3.38
CA VAL A 176 -16.83 3.22 3.23
C VAL A 176 -17.53 4.54 3.49
N GLY A 177 -18.10 5.14 2.45
CA GLY A 177 -18.66 6.48 2.53
C GLY A 177 -17.59 7.51 2.92
N ASN A 178 -17.64 7.98 4.17
CA ASN A 178 -16.65 8.91 4.74
C ASN A 178 -15.83 8.31 5.89
N ARG A 179 -16.01 7.02 6.20
CA ARG A 179 -15.29 6.34 7.28
C ARG A 179 -14.18 5.47 6.70
N PHE A 180 -12.97 5.63 7.23
CA PHE A 180 -11.84 4.77 6.93
C PHE A 180 -11.81 3.60 7.93
N HIS A 181 -11.90 2.38 7.41
CA HIS A 181 -11.78 1.12 8.15
C HIS A 181 -10.33 0.64 8.07
N LEU A 182 -9.62 0.76 9.19
CA LEU A 182 -8.21 0.38 9.35
C LEU A 182 -8.02 -0.84 10.27
N ASP A 183 -9.12 -1.37 10.78
CA ASP A 183 -9.22 -2.60 11.56
C ASP A 183 -9.14 -3.85 10.68
N ILE A 184 -8.75 -3.70 9.41
CA ILE A 184 -8.63 -4.80 8.46
C ILE A 184 -7.18 -5.30 8.48
N ALA A 185 -6.94 -6.38 9.24
CA ALA A 185 -5.67 -7.07 9.20
C ALA A 185 -5.53 -7.83 7.86
N ASN A 186 -4.56 -7.43 7.03
CA ASN A 186 -4.30 -8.08 5.75
C ASN A 186 -3.99 -9.57 5.96
N ALA A 187 -4.87 -10.44 5.44
CA ALA A 187 -4.84 -11.86 5.70
C ALA A 187 -3.54 -12.52 5.22
N LYS A 188 -3.08 -12.15 4.02
CA LYS A 188 -1.85 -12.70 3.43
C LYS A 188 -0.63 -12.31 4.26
N ARG A 189 -0.51 -11.02 4.57
CA ARG A 189 0.58 -10.48 5.38
C ARG A 189 0.62 -11.12 6.76
N LEU A 190 -0.54 -11.32 7.37
CA LEU A 190 -0.68 -11.99 8.66
C LEU A 190 -0.24 -13.46 8.59
N ILE A 191 -0.62 -14.19 7.54
CA ILE A 191 -0.17 -15.58 7.34
C ILE A 191 1.35 -15.63 7.19
N GLN A 192 1.93 -14.73 6.37
CA GLN A 192 3.37 -14.67 6.13
C GLN A 192 4.16 -14.36 7.41
N ILE A 193 3.72 -13.39 8.20
CA ILE A 193 4.41 -13.03 9.43
C ILE A 193 4.25 -14.08 10.53
N LYS A 194 3.08 -14.74 10.64
CA LYS A 194 2.90 -15.89 11.54
C LYS A 194 3.84 -17.04 11.18
N ASP A 195 3.99 -17.34 9.89
CA ASP A 195 4.94 -18.35 9.42
C ASP A 195 6.39 -17.98 9.75
N ALA A 196 6.76 -16.70 9.57
CA ALA A 196 8.08 -16.21 9.91
C ALA A 196 8.37 -16.29 11.41
N ILE A 197 7.40 -15.94 12.27
CA ILE A 197 7.48 -16.09 13.73
C ILE A 197 7.68 -17.56 14.10
N ALA A 198 6.79 -18.45 13.63
CA ALA A 198 6.83 -19.87 13.95
C ALA A 198 8.15 -20.56 13.53
N LYS A 199 8.78 -20.06 12.46
CA LYS A 199 10.06 -20.58 11.95
C LYS A 199 11.30 -19.83 12.46
N ASN A 200 11.14 -18.86 13.37
CA ASN A 200 12.22 -17.99 13.87
C ASN A 200 13.00 -17.30 12.72
N ARG A 201 12.29 -16.80 11.71
CA ARG A 201 12.85 -16.12 10.52
C ARG A 201 12.60 -14.62 10.51
N THR A 202 12.08 -14.05 11.60
CA THR A 202 11.85 -12.62 11.72
C THR A 202 13.17 -11.85 11.79
N ILE A 203 13.15 -10.59 11.38
CA ILE A 203 14.26 -9.66 11.57
C ILE A 203 14.32 -9.28 13.05
N PRO A 204 15.48 -9.36 13.73
CA PRO A 204 15.58 -8.87 15.10
C PRO A 204 15.14 -7.40 15.19
N PHE A 205 14.26 -7.06 16.13
CA PHE A 205 13.61 -5.74 16.17
C PHE A 205 14.62 -4.61 16.39
N ALA A 206 15.67 -4.84 17.18
CA ALA A 206 16.79 -3.90 17.30
C ALA A 206 17.40 -3.55 15.93
N ASN A 207 17.59 -4.54 15.05
CA ASN A 207 18.09 -4.31 13.70
C ASN A 207 17.08 -3.57 12.83
N LEU A 208 15.79 -3.81 13.02
CA LEU A 208 14.73 -3.12 12.29
C LEU A 208 14.64 -1.63 12.68
N ILE A 209 14.79 -1.31 13.97
CA ILE A 209 14.85 0.07 14.48
C ILE A 209 16.06 0.82 13.92
N ALA A 210 17.22 0.14 13.85
CA ALA A 210 18.48 0.71 13.37
C ALA A 210 18.64 0.67 11.83
N MET A 211 17.69 0.07 11.11
CA MET A 211 17.81 -0.12 9.67
C MET A 211 17.81 1.22 8.94
N THR A 212 18.81 1.43 8.09
CA THR A 212 18.90 2.63 7.24
C THR A 212 18.11 2.45 5.94
N ASP A 213 17.69 3.55 5.32
CA ASP A 213 17.04 3.55 4.00
C ASP A 213 17.87 2.79 2.94
N LYS A 214 19.20 2.92 3.02
CA LYS A 214 20.12 2.21 2.13
C LYS A 214 20.01 0.69 2.31
N GLN A 215 20.11 0.20 3.55
CA GLN A 215 20.00 -1.24 3.85
C GLN A 215 18.62 -1.78 3.46
N TRP A 216 17.56 -1.03 3.76
CA TRP A 216 16.20 -1.38 3.35
C TRP A 216 16.10 -1.54 1.83
N SER A 217 16.61 -0.57 1.08
CA SER A 217 16.61 -0.58 -0.38
C SER A 217 17.45 -1.73 -0.96
N GLU A 218 18.62 -2.02 -0.37
CA GLU A 218 19.45 -3.17 -0.74
C GLU A 218 18.72 -4.50 -0.51
N ASN A 219 17.96 -4.64 0.58
CA ASN A 219 17.15 -5.84 0.83
C ASN A 219 16.04 -6.00 -0.23
N VAL A 220 15.35 -4.91 -0.59
CA VAL A 220 14.31 -4.93 -1.63
C VAL A 220 14.87 -5.39 -2.98
N GLN A 221 16.05 -4.88 -3.34
CA GLN A 221 16.64 -5.14 -4.66
C GLN A 221 17.23 -6.55 -4.76
N ASN A 222 17.94 -6.98 -3.71
CA ASN A 222 18.82 -8.15 -3.82
C ASN A 222 18.17 -9.43 -3.29
N THR A 223 17.14 -9.32 -2.44
CA THR A 223 16.58 -10.49 -1.74
C THR A 223 15.04 -10.41 -1.64
N PRO A 224 14.28 -10.94 -2.60
CA PRO A 224 12.81 -10.86 -2.62
C PRO A 224 12.12 -11.36 -1.33
N ALA A 225 12.67 -12.42 -0.71
CA ALA A 225 12.14 -12.93 0.56
C ALA A 225 12.32 -11.94 1.73
N MET A 226 13.45 -11.24 1.78
CA MET A 226 13.69 -10.19 2.79
C MET A 226 12.87 -8.95 2.50
N ALA A 227 12.65 -8.61 1.22
CA ALA A 227 11.78 -7.52 0.80
C ALA A 227 10.37 -7.70 1.38
N ALA A 228 9.74 -8.87 1.16
CA ALA A 228 8.42 -9.16 1.72
C ALA A 228 8.44 -9.10 3.26
N LEU A 229 9.41 -9.78 3.89
CA LEU A 229 9.49 -9.89 5.33
C LEU A 229 9.60 -8.54 6.04
N GLN A 230 10.45 -7.63 5.55
CA GLN A 230 10.64 -6.34 6.22
C GLN A 230 9.37 -5.47 6.16
N TYR A 231 8.63 -5.50 5.05
CA TYR A 231 7.32 -4.84 4.96
C TYR A 231 6.28 -5.49 5.87
N ASP A 232 6.16 -6.82 5.82
CA ASP A 232 5.18 -7.59 6.60
C ASP A 232 5.39 -7.43 8.10
N GLN A 233 6.65 -7.52 8.54
CA GLN A 233 7.03 -7.36 9.93
C GLN A 233 6.80 -5.93 10.40
N SER A 234 7.25 -4.91 9.64
CA SER A 234 7.05 -3.50 9.99
C SER A 234 5.56 -3.15 10.14
N TRP A 235 4.73 -3.61 9.20
CA TRP A 235 3.28 -3.48 9.28
C TRP A 235 2.73 -4.12 10.55
N SER A 236 3.08 -5.37 10.85
CA SER A 236 2.51 -6.10 12.00
C SER A 236 2.92 -5.48 13.34
N MET A 237 4.13 -4.94 13.44
CA MET A 237 4.61 -4.24 14.63
C MET A 237 3.89 -2.91 14.82
N VAL A 238 3.66 -2.15 13.74
CA VAL A 238 2.80 -0.95 13.78
C VAL A 238 1.36 -1.31 14.14
N TYR A 239 0.82 -2.39 13.57
CA TYR A 239 -0.53 -2.87 13.88
C TYR A 239 -0.66 -3.23 15.37
N PHE A 240 0.33 -3.93 15.94
CA PHE A 240 0.41 -4.22 17.37
C PHE A 240 0.43 -2.95 18.22
N LEU A 241 1.29 -1.98 17.88
CA LEU A 241 1.40 -0.70 18.58
C LEU A 241 0.08 0.08 18.59
N ILE A 242 -0.67 0.04 17.49
CA ILE A 242 -1.92 0.79 17.32
C ILE A 242 -3.10 0.08 18.00
N ASN A 243 -3.16 -1.26 17.92
CA ASN A 243 -4.37 -2.02 18.24
C ASN A 243 -4.28 -2.86 19.53
N SER A 244 -3.14 -2.92 20.20
CA SER A 244 -3.01 -3.72 21.43
C SER A 244 -3.70 -3.09 22.64
N ASN A 245 -3.34 -1.85 22.99
CA ASN A 245 -3.92 -1.10 24.11
C ASN A 245 -3.50 0.38 24.09
N ASP A 246 -4.24 1.21 24.82
CA ASP A 246 -4.01 2.66 24.89
C ASP A 246 -2.62 3.04 25.43
N LYS A 247 -2.03 2.24 26.32
CA LYS A 247 -0.70 2.52 26.88
C LYS A 247 0.38 2.38 25.80
N LEU A 248 0.34 1.31 25.00
CA LEU A 248 1.25 1.11 23.87
C LEU A 248 1.02 2.14 22.77
N LEU A 249 -0.23 2.47 22.46
CA LEU A 249 -0.55 3.52 21.50
C LEU A 249 -0.01 4.88 21.96
N ASN A 250 -0.14 5.21 23.25
CA ASN A 250 0.40 6.45 23.79
C ASN A 250 1.93 6.47 23.75
N ALA A 251 2.60 5.37 24.11
CA ALA A 251 4.05 5.23 23.97
C ALA A 251 4.48 5.38 22.50
N PHE A 252 3.73 4.80 21.56
CA PHE A 252 3.99 4.95 20.14
C PHE A 252 3.84 6.39 19.68
N ASN A 253 2.82 7.11 20.13
CA ASN A 253 2.67 8.54 19.84
C ASN A 253 3.85 9.37 20.39
N GLN A 254 4.35 9.06 21.60
CA GLN A 254 5.55 9.72 22.15
C GLN A 254 6.79 9.43 21.30
N TYR A 255 6.92 8.19 20.83
CA TYR A 255 8.01 7.79 19.94
C TYR A 255 7.97 8.58 18.62
N LEU A 256 6.80 8.65 17.97
CA LEU A 256 6.60 9.46 16.75
C LEU A 256 6.93 10.94 16.95
N ILE A 257 6.53 11.50 18.10
CA ILE A 257 6.86 12.89 18.46
C ILE A 257 8.38 13.08 18.59
N ALA A 258 9.07 12.16 19.26
CA ALA A 258 10.51 12.24 19.47
C ALA A 258 11.28 12.13 18.15
N VAL A 259 10.98 11.14 17.30
CA VAL A 259 11.66 10.99 16.01
C VAL A 259 11.32 12.12 15.03
N GLY A 260 10.08 12.65 15.08
CA GLY A 260 9.67 13.83 14.31
C GLY A 260 10.42 15.10 14.71
N LYS A 261 10.91 15.18 15.96
CA LYS A 261 11.80 16.24 16.45
C LYS A 261 13.28 15.97 16.16
N GLY A 262 13.61 14.88 15.48
CA GLY A 262 14.98 14.51 15.12
C GLY A 262 15.76 13.81 16.24
N VAL A 263 15.08 13.30 17.27
CA VAL A 263 15.71 12.40 18.25
C VAL A 263 16.05 11.08 17.55
N ASP A 264 17.24 10.55 17.83
CA ASP A 264 17.66 9.23 17.34
C ASP A 264 16.62 8.15 17.65
N SER A 265 16.43 7.22 16.71
CA SER A 265 15.39 6.20 16.75
C SER A 265 15.50 5.29 17.98
N GLU A 266 16.70 4.82 18.33
CA GLU A 266 16.90 3.93 19.47
C GLU A 266 16.64 4.67 20.78
N VAL A 267 17.18 5.89 20.91
CA VAL A 267 16.99 6.76 22.07
C VAL A 267 15.51 7.11 22.26
N ALA A 268 14.84 7.48 21.17
CA ALA A 268 13.41 7.79 21.18
C ALA A 268 12.57 6.58 21.60
N PHE A 269 12.92 5.38 21.12
CA PHE A 269 12.22 4.16 21.46
C PHE A 269 12.37 3.83 22.96
N VAL A 270 13.60 3.85 23.48
CA VAL A 270 13.86 3.64 24.91
C VAL A 270 13.07 4.64 25.75
N ASN A 271 13.14 5.93 25.43
CA ASN A 271 12.47 6.96 26.23
C ASN A 271 10.93 6.85 26.22
N SER A 272 10.36 6.33 25.14
CA SER A 272 8.91 6.29 24.97
C SER A 272 8.26 5.01 25.52
N PHE A 273 8.97 3.89 25.44
CA PHE A 273 8.45 2.56 25.82
C PHE A 273 9.00 2.04 27.15
N SER A 274 10.01 2.69 27.74
CA SER A 274 10.59 2.22 29.00
C SER A 274 9.64 2.36 30.19
N LEU A 275 9.52 1.27 30.94
CA LEU A 275 9.00 1.26 32.31
C LEU A 275 10.17 1.23 33.31
N LYS A 276 11.08 2.21 33.23
CA LYS A 276 12.28 2.38 34.09
C LYS A 276 13.29 1.19 34.03
N SER A 277 14.56 1.52 33.81
CA SER A 277 15.76 0.66 33.97
C SER A 277 16.08 -0.41 32.91
N ASN A 278 15.35 -0.53 31.79
CA ASN A 278 15.66 -1.51 30.75
C ASN A 278 16.73 -1.02 29.77
N SER A 279 17.68 -1.88 29.38
CA SER A 279 18.56 -1.63 28.23
C SER A 279 17.79 -1.72 26.91
N PHE A 280 18.28 -1.10 25.84
CA PHE A 280 17.66 -1.18 24.51
C PHE A 280 17.48 -2.63 24.03
N ALA A 281 18.49 -3.47 24.26
CA ALA A 281 18.44 -4.90 23.93
C ALA A 281 17.33 -5.64 24.69
N GLN A 282 17.17 -5.38 25.99
CA GLN A 282 16.12 -6.01 26.78
C GLN A 282 14.73 -5.53 26.33
N LEU A 283 14.58 -4.22 26.10
CA LEU A 283 13.31 -3.62 25.72
C LEU A 283 12.82 -4.13 24.34
N THR A 284 13.73 -4.26 23.37
CA THR A 284 13.40 -4.79 22.04
C THR A 284 13.06 -6.28 22.09
N ALA A 285 13.78 -7.08 22.88
CA ALA A 285 13.46 -8.50 23.08
C ALA A 285 12.10 -8.71 23.77
N ASP A 286 11.76 -7.89 24.77
CA ASP A 286 10.45 -7.96 25.43
C ASP A 286 9.32 -7.50 24.50
N PHE A 287 9.58 -6.48 23.67
CA PHE A 287 8.67 -6.06 22.62
C PHE A 287 8.40 -7.18 21.62
N GLU A 288 9.43 -7.86 21.12
CA GLU A 288 9.29 -8.96 20.17
C GLU A 288 8.42 -10.09 20.72
N LYS A 289 8.63 -10.46 21.99
CA LYS A 289 7.80 -11.49 22.65
C LYS A 289 6.33 -11.06 22.75
N ALA A 290 6.07 -9.80 23.12
CA ALA A 290 4.72 -9.29 23.24
C ALA A 290 4.03 -9.19 21.86
N TRP A 291 4.75 -8.68 20.86
CA TRP A 291 4.31 -8.59 19.48
C TRP A 291 4.03 -9.97 18.87
N ALA A 292 4.90 -10.95 19.08
CA ALA A 292 4.72 -12.30 18.56
C ALA A 292 3.44 -12.94 19.11
N ARG A 293 3.22 -12.87 20.43
CA ARG A 293 1.98 -13.37 21.07
C ARG A 293 0.73 -12.69 20.51
N PHE A 294 0.75 -11.36 20.45
CA PHE A 294 -0.37 -10.61 19.86
C PHE A 294 -0.64 -11.03 18.40
N THR A 295 0.42 -11.20 17.62
CA THR A 295 0.33 -11.58 16.21
C THR A 295 -0.22 -13.00 16.05
N GLU A 296 0.16 -13.94 16.90
CA GLU A 296 -0.37 -15.31 16.93
C GLU A 296 -1.89 -15.32 17.17
N ASP A 297 -2.38 -14.48 18.06
CA ASP A 297 -3.80 -14.37 18.42
C ASP A 297 -4.65 -13.66 17.34
N LEU A 298 -4.04 -12.79 16.52
CA LEU A 298 -4.75 -12.08 15.45
C LEU A 298 -5.39 -13.05 14.47
N GLN A 299 -6.65 -12.80 14.11
CA GLN A 299 -7.32 -13.56 13.06
C GLN A 299 -7.20 -12.82 11.72
N PRO A 300 -6.93 -13.54 10.60
CA PRO A 300 -6.97 -12.97 9.27
C PRO A 300 -8.32 -12.29 9.01
N ASN A 301 -8.32 -11.09 8.46
CA ASN A 301 -9.58 -10.44 8.12
C ASN A 301 -10.10 -11.00 6.78
N THR A 302 -11.22 -11.70 6.81
CA THR A 302 -11.89 -12.28 5.63
C THR A 302 -12.09 -11.26 4.50
N ILE A 303 -12.37 -9.99 4.83
CA ILE A 303 -12.61 -8.93 3.83
C ILE A 303 -11.38 -8.78 2.91
N SER A 304 -10.17 -8.77 3.47
CA SER A 304 -8.95 -8.63 2.68
C SER A 304 -8.73 -9.81 1.73
N GLN A 305 -8.93 -11.04 2.22
CA GLN A 305 -8.85 -12.25 1.41
C GLN A 305 -9.89 -12.24 0.28
N VAL A 306 -11.15 -11.90 0.60
CA VAL A 306 -12.23 -11.82 -0.39
C VAL A 306 -11.93 -10.77 -1.46
N THR A 307 -11.33 -9.64 -1.09
CA THR A 307 -10.92 -8.62 -2.06
C THR A 307 -9.88 -9.16 -3.04
N ASP A 308 -8.86 -9.89 -2.55
CA ASP A 308 -7.88 -10.53 -3.43
C ASP A 308 -8.49 -11.62 -4.32
N ASN A 309 -9.40 -12.43 -3.77
CA ASN A 309 -10.18 -13.41 -4.53
C ASN A 309 -10.99 -12.72 -5.64
N MET A 310 -11.69 -11.63 -5.33
CA MET A 310 -12.44 -10.86 -6.31
C MET A 310 -11.54 -10.29 -7.40
N ASN A 311 -10.36 -9.79 -7.07
CA ASN A 311 -9.39 -9.33 -8.06
C ASN A 311 -9.01 -10.48 -9.01
N PHE A 312 -8.63 -11.64 -8.48
CA PHE A 312 -8.34 -12.81 -9.30
C PHE A 312 -9.49 -13.17 -10.26
N LEU A 313 -10.71 -13.21 -9.74
CA LEU A 313 -11.90 -13.53 -10.53
C LEU A 313 -12.24 -12.45 -11.55
N ALA A 314 -11.96 -11.18 -11.27
CA ALA A 314 -12.09 -10.09 -12.23
C ALA A 314 -11.18 -10.31 -13.44
N HIS A 315 -9.92 -10.69 -13.20
CA HIS A 315 -8.96 -11.00 -14.26
C HIS A 315 -9.45 -12.19 -15.10
N GLY A 316 -9.98 -13.23 -14.45
CA GLY A 316 -10.62 -14.36 -15.14
C GLY A 316 -11.80 -13.93 -16.02
N LEU A 317 -12.69 -13.07 -15.50
CA LEU A 317 -13.82 -12.52 -16.26
C LEU A 317 -13.38 -11.64 -17.44
N MET A 318 -12.34 -10.81 -17.26
CA MET A 318 -11.75 -10.04 -18.36
C MET A 318 -11.14 -10.96 -19.43
N TRP A 319 -10.49 -12.04 -19.02
CA TRP A 319 -9.92 -13.03 -19.94
C TRP A 319 -11.02 -13.74 -20.76
N ILE A 320 -12.08 -14.22 -20.11
CA ILE A 320 -13.27 -14.81 -20.76
C ILE A 320 -13.84 -13.84 -21.79
N ARG A 321 -14.01 -12.57 -21.39
CA ARG A 321 -14.52 -11.52 -22.26
C ARG A 321 -13.61 -11.25 -23.47
N LYS A 322 -12.30 -11.09 -23.25
CA LYS A 322 -11.32 -10.87 -24.32
C LYS A 322 -11.29 -12.03 -25.32
N ALA A 323 -11.62 -13.24 -24.87
CA ALA A 323 -11.76 -14.42 -25.71
C ALA A 323 -13.13 -14.53 -26.43
N ASN A 324 -14.00 -13.52 -26.32
CA ASN A 324 -15.37 -13.51 -26.87
C ASN A 324 -16.22 -14.73 -26.44
N ARG A 325 -16.02 -15.21 -25.21
CA ARG A 325 -16.78 -16.35 -24.66
C ARG A 325 -18.02 -15.83 -23.91
N PRO A 326 -19.10 -16.64 -23.84
CA PRO A 326 -20.26 -16.31 -23.01
C PRO A 326 -19.85 -16.05 -21.56
N ALA A 327 -20.48 -15.04 -20.95
CA ALA A 327 -20.26 -14.77 -19.53
C ALA A 327 -20.80 -15.93 -18.67
N PRO A 328 -20.07 -16.36 -17.63
CA PRO A 328 -20.57 -17.36 -16.70
C PRO A 328 -21.80 -16.83 -15.95
N LYS A 329 -22.74 -17.73 -15.64
CA LYS A 329 -24.00 -17.42 -14.95
C LYS A 329 -23.93 -17.68 -13.44
N SER A 330 -22.89 -18.36 -12.97
CA SER A 330 -22.67 -18.67 -11.55
C SER A 330 -21.20 -18.70 -11.20
N ILE A 331 -20.88 -18.66 -9.90
CA ILE A 331 -19.50 -18.79 -9.42
C ILE A 331 -18.94 -20.19 -9.72
N GLN A 332 -19.78 -21.23 -9.68
CA GLN A 332 -19.40 -22.61 -10.00
C GLN A 332 -19.04 -22.74 -11.47
N GLU A 333 -19.80 -22.10 -12.37
CA GLU A 333 -19.49 -22.07 -13.80
C GLU A 333 -18.19 -21.32 -14.08
N LEU A 334 -17.98 -20.14 -13.45
CA LEU A 334 -16.72 -19.40 -13.55
C LEU A 334 -15.54 -20.26 -13.07
N ARG A 335 -15.67 -20.92 -11.91
CA ARG A 335 -14.66 -21.86 -11.39
C ARG A 335 -14.32 -22.94 -12.42
N SER A 336 -15.33 -23.65 -12.93
CA SER A 336 -15.12 -24.74 -13.91
C SER A 336 -14.46 -24.26 -15.20
N ILE A 337 -14.78 -23.06 -15.68
CA ILE A 337 -14.14 -22.47 -16.86
C ILE A 337 -12.66 -22.21 -16.59
N LEU A 338 -12.33 -21.58 -15.45
CA LEU A 338 -10.96 -21.20 -15.10
C LEU A 338 -10.08 -22.43 -14.80
N GLN A 339 -10.60 -23.43 -14.08
CA GLN A 339 -9.90 -24.69 -13.79
C GLN A 339 -9.60 -25.49 -15.07
N ARG A 340 -10.59 -25.59 -15.99
CA ARG A 340 -10.41 -26.33 -17.25
C ARG A 340 -9.24 -25.80 -18.09
N VAL A 341 -8.98 -24.50 -18.03
CA VAL A 341 -7.87 -23.86 -18.76
C VAL A 341 -6.64 -23.64 -17.89
N ASN A 342 -6.65 -24.14 -16.65
CA ASN A 342 -5.57 -24.01 -15.69
C ASN A 342 -5.14 -22.55 -15.52
N TYR A 343 -6.13 -21.66 -15.35
CA TYR A 343 -5.91 -20.22 -15.32
C TYR A 343 -5.06 -19.80 -14.12
N ARG A 344 -4.02 -19.02 -14.38
CA ARG A 344 -3.09 -18.51 -13.37
C ARG A 344 -2.76 -17.05 -13.64
N ILE A 345 -2.53 -16.31 -12.57
CA ILE A 345 -1.97 -14.96 -12.65
C ILE A 345 -0.92 -14.79 -11.55
N SER A 346 0.08 -13.97 -11.85
CA SER A 346 1.01 -13.45 -10.85
C SER A 346 0.81 -11.95 -10.70
N ARG A 347 0.97 -11.44 -9.50
CA ARG A 347 0.88 -10.01 -9.18
C ARG A 347 2.09 -9.60 -8.34
N THR A 348 2.80 -8.58 -8.79
CA THR A 348 3.92 -8.00 -8.04
C THR A 348 3.49 -6.70 -7.38
N VAL A 349 3.68 -6.59 -6.07
CA VAL A 349 3.45 -5.37 -5.28
C VAL A 349 4.68 -5.13 -4.41
N HIS A 350 5.28 -3.95 -4.49
CA HIS A 350 6.52 -3.61 -3.76
C HIS A 350 7.66 -4.63 -3.92
N GLY A 351 7.82 -5.18 -5.14
CA GLY A 351 8.81 -6.23 -5.44
C GLY A 351 8.44 -7.63 -4.97
N VAL A 352 7.28 -7.81 -4.32
CA VAL A 352 6.79 -9.11 -3.84
C VAL A 352 5.80 -9.71 -4.84
N GLU A 353 6.17 -10.84 -5.44
CA GLU A 353 5.31 -11.57 -6.37
C GLU A 353 4.35 -12.52 -5.64
N THR A 354 3.08 -12.48 -6.01
CA THR A 354 2.00 -13.33 -5.49
C THR A 354 1.38 -14.12 -6.62
N HIS A 355 1.23 -15.42 -6.43
CA HIS A 355 0.73 -16.32 -7.45
C HIS A 355 -0.68 -16.79 -7.07
N PHE A 356 -1.58 -16.78 -8.05
CA PHE A 356 -2.95 -17.28 -7.90
C PHE A 356 -3.20 -18.36 -8.94
N ASN A 357 -3.88 -19.43 -8.52
CA ASN A 357 -4.18 -20.58 -9.37
C ASN A 357 -5.66 -20.96 -9.23
N ALA A 358 -6.37 -21.10 -10.34
CA ALA A 358 -7.78 -21.47 -10.36
C ALA A 358 -8.10 -22.80 -9.66
N GLU A 359 -7.13 -23.68 -9.46
CA GLU A 359 -7.29 -24.91 -8.67
C GLU A 359 -7.42 -24.66 -7.15
N ASP A 360 -7.07 -23.47 -6.66
CA ASP A 360 -7.24 -23.11 -5.26
C ASP A 360 -8.73 -22.82 -4.96
N GLU A 361 -9.37 -23.79 -4.31
CA GLU A 361 -10.77 -23.72 -3.91
C GLU A 361 -11.09 -22.57 -2.95
N SER A 362 -10.08 -22.01 -2.25
CA SER A 362 -10.28 -20.85 -1.38
C SER A 362 -10.61 -19.56 -2.15
N LEU A 363 -10.33 -19.51 -3.47
CA LEU A 363 -10.63 -18.35 -4.32
C LEU A 363 -12.13 -18.15 -4.57
N TYR A 364 -12.96 -19.16 -4.30
CA TYR A 364 -14.39 -19.15 -4.64
C TYR A 364 -15.32 -19.11 -3.42
N ARG A 365 -14.75 -19.16 -2.21
CA ARG A 365 -15.46 -19.21 -0.93
C ARG A 365 -14.81 -18.32 0.12
N TYR A 366 -15.50 -18.07 1.22
CA TYR A 366 -14.98 -17.29 2.35
C TYR A 366 -15.68 -17.70 3.65
N GLU A 367 -15.01 -17.43 4.78
CA GLU A 367 -15.53 -17.73 6.11
C GLU A 367 -16.21 -16.50 6.72
N LEU A 368 -17.44 -16.68 7.19
CA LEU A 368 -18.21 -15.65 7.88
C LEU A 368 -17.76 -15.52 9.35
N PRO A 369 -18.04 -14.39 10.02
CA PRO A 369 -17.65 -14.20 11.42
C PRO A 369 -18.16 -15.25 12.41
N ASN A 370 -19.21 -16.01 12.04
CA ASN A 370 -19.76 -17.11 12.83
C ASN A 370 -19.08 -18.48 12.53
N GLY A 371 -18.00 -18.51 11.75
CA GLY A 371 -17.28 -19.70 11.33
C GLY A 371 -17.92 -20.48 10.17
N SER A 372 -19.08 -20.05 9.67
CA SER A 372 -19.74 -20.74 8.54
C SER A 372 -19.09 -20.36 7.20
N ILE A 373 -19.04 -21.32 6.27
CA ILE A 373 -18.49 -21.09 4.94
C ILE A 373 -19.59 -20.57 4.01
N ALA A 374 -19.30 -19.48 3.31
CA ALA A 374 -20.13 -18.90 2.26
C ALA A 374 -19.40 -18.90 0.91
N PHE A 375 -20.15 -18.76 -0.18
CA PHE A 375 -19.62 -18.69 -1.54
C PHE A 375 -19.77 -17.27 -2.11
N LEU A 376 -18.88 -16.91 -3.03
CA LEU A 376 -19.00 -15.65 -3.76
C LEU A 376 -20.22 -15.70 -4.67
N ASN A 377 -21.04 -14.65 -4.62
CA ASN A 377 -22.25 -14.54 -5.42
C ASN A 377 -21.92 -13.81 -6.72
N LEU A 378 -22.07 -14.51 -7.85
CA LEU A 378 -21.94 -13.93 -9.17
C LEU A 378 -23.31 -13.47 -9.66
N MET A 379 -23.44 -12.17 -9.95
CA MET A 379 -24.69 -11.56 -10.39
C MET A 379 -24.55 -11.12 -11.85
N PRO A 380 -25.36 -11.66 -12.78
CA PRO A 380 -25.32 -11.25 -14.17
C PRO A 380 -25.72 -9.78 -14.30
N THR A 381 -25.22 -9.13 -15.35
CA THR A 381 -25.65 -7.76 -15.69
C THR A 381 -26.64 -7.81 -16.85
N ASN A 382 -27.56 -6.85 -16.93
CA ASN A 382 -28.50 -6.74 -18.07
C ASN A 382 -27.81 -6.28 -19.36
N ASN A 383 -26.49 -6.15 -19.37
CA ASN A 383 -25.71 -5.65 -20.49
C ASN A 383 -24.55 -6.62 -20.78
N ASP A 384 -24.68 -7.44 -21.81
CA ASP A 384 -23.66 -8.42 -22.20
C ASP A 384 -22.29 -7.79 -22.55
N ALA A 385 -22.23 -6.47 -22.73
CA ALA A 385 -20.96 -5.74 -22.87
C ALA A 385 -20.18 -5.57 -21.55
N ILE A 386 -20.78 -5.90 -20.39
CA ILE A 386 -20.20 -5.75 -19.06
C ILE A 386 -20.17 -7.12 -18.37
N PRO A 387 -19.02 -7.58 -17.84
CA PRO A 387 -18.95 -8.85 -17.13
C PRO A 387 -19.85 -8.86 -15.88
N PRO A 388 -20.23 -10.05 -15.38
CA PRO A 388 -20.95 -10.20 -14.13
C PRO A 388 -20.26 -9.50 -12.96
N THR A 389 -21.06 -8.98 -12.03
CA THR A 389 -20.55 -8.46 -10.76
C THR A 389 -20.40 -9.59 -9.74
N ILE A 390 -19.53 -9.41 -8.75
CA ILE A 390 -19.31 -10.41 -7.69
C ILE A 390 -19.53 -9.74 -6.34
N SER A 391 -20.20 -10.42 -5.42
CA SER A 391 -20.43 -9.92 -4.06
C SER A 391 -20.16 -10.98 -3.00
N ALA A 392 -19.74 -10.53 -1.82
CA ALA A 392 -19.57 -11.35 -0.63
C ALA A 392 -20.50 -10.84 0.48
N SER A 393 -21.67 -11.45 0.58
CA SER A 393 -22.70 -11.11 1.57
C SER A 393 -22.32 -11.59 2.97
N GLY A 394 -22.81 -10.92 4.01
CA GLY A 394 -22.55 -11.31 5.40
C GLY A 394 -21.24 -10.79 6.01
N LEU A 395 -20.37 -10.17 5.21
CA LEU A 395 -19.23 -9.39 5.68
C LEU A 395 -19.63 -7.93 5.94
N LYS A 396 -18.91 -7.24 6.82
CA LYS A 396 -19.15 -5.83 7.18
C LYS A 396 -17.82 -5.05 7.23
N PRO A 397 -17.58 -4.11 6.30
CA PRO A 397 -18.41 -3.81 5.12
C PRO A 397 -18.41 -4.97 4.10
N ALA A 398 -19.46 -5.05 3.28
CA ALA A 398 -19.60 -6.11 2.28
C ALA A 398 -18.82 -5.76 1.00
N PRO A 399 -17.87 -6.60 0.54
CA PRO A 399 -17.17 -6.38 -0.73
C PRO A 399 -18.07 -6.61 -1.94
N HIS A 400 -17.93 -5.74 -2.94
CA HIS A 400 -18.62 -5.77 -4.22
C HIS A 400 -17.67 -5.42 -5.35
N LEU A 401 -17.39 -6.40 -6.21
CA LEU A 401 -16.73 -6.18 -7.48
C LEU A 401 -17.70 -5.52 -8.46
N VAL A 402 -17.31 -4.35 -8.95
CA VAL A 402 -18.08 -3.53 -9.89
C VAL A 402 -17.25 -3.17 -11.10
N TRP A 403 -17.93 -2.98 -12.23
CA TRP A 403 -17.33 -2.62 -13.50
C TRP A 403 -17.75 -1.21 -13.90
N TYR A 404 -16.87 -0.51 -14.60
CA TYR A 404 -17.20 0.77 -15.20
C TYR A 404 -16.34 1.05 -16.43
N LYS A 405 -16.75 2.03 -17.23
CA LYS A 405 -15.99 2.47 -18.41
C LYS A 405 -15.24 3.76 -18.13
N MET A 406 -13.99 3.82 -18.55
CA MET A 406 -13.14 5.01 -18.46
C MET A 406 -12.49 5.25 -19.82
N ASP A 407 -12.93 6.29 -20.54
CA ASP A 407 -12.50 6.56 -21.92
C ASP A 407 -12.68 5.35 -22.87
N GLY A 408 -13.73 4.56 -22.66
CA GLY A 408 -14.03 3.35 -23.45
C GLY A 408 -13.40 2.07 -22.89
N ASP A 409 -12.37 2.17 -22.06
CA ASP A 409 -11.73 1.03 -21.40
C ASP A 409 -12.60 0.49 -20.28
N LEU A 410 -12.73 -0.83 -20.21
CA LEU A 410 -13.44 -1.50 -19.15
C LEU A 410 -12.52 -1.67 -17.94
N MET A 411 -12.87 -1.00 -16.85
CA MET A 411 -12.17 -1.03 -15.58
C MET A 411 -13.02 -1.73 -14.52
N TYR A 412 -12.39 -2.17 -13.43
CA TYR A 412 -13.09 -2.71 -12.28
C TYR A 412 -12.51 -2.21 -10.96
N ASP A 413 -13.36 -2.27 -9.93
CA ASP A 413 -13.01 -1.97 -8.53
C ASP A 413 -13.71 -2.96 -7.60
N VAL A 414 -13.11 -3.20 -6.44
CA VAL A 414 -13.78 -3.86 -5.31
C VAL A 414 -14.19 -2.75 -4.34
N THR A 415 -15.47 -2.41 -4.41
CA THR A 415 -16.12 -1.42 -3.55
C THR A 415 -16.70 -2.06 -2.30
N TYR A 416 -16.99 -1.27 -1.28
CA TYR A 416 -17.44 -1.77 0.02
C TYR A 416 -18.71 -1.04 0.43
N LYS A 417 -19.73 -1.79 0.84
CA LYS A 417 -21.06 -1.28 1.22
C LYS A 417 -21.43 -1.61 2.65
#